data_AF-G7M8J1-F1
#
_entry.id   AF-G7M8J1-F1
#
_cell.length_a   1.000
_cell.length_b   1.000
_cell.length_c   1.000
_cell.angle_alpha   90.00
_cell.angle_beta   90.00
_cell.angle_gamma   90.00
#
_symmetry.space_group_name_H-M   'P 1'
#
loop_
_entity.id
_entity.type
_entity.pdbx_description
1 polymer ?
#
loop_
_entity_poly.entity_id
_entity_poly.type
_entity_poly.pdbx_seq_one_letter_code
_entity_poly.pdbx_strand_id
1 'polypeptide(L)'
;MKWFKSNKNIDMNSNEEVVLKLEQNDKLGLEKNMNDDKYINYGVLHIEKKLGEYMDEEVKVSQSLDEINDTYSQISNIQDTISSLDSNFNDFSQYANKINGVMNRSEVAVKQADDKMGELAEKINGTCTQLDLITEAFHTLENNSKNIQDLSNSITDIASSTNLLALNASIEAARAGEAGKGFAVVAEEIRKLSASTTELVSGIDGSVKTLYDSIDSLRKEIESSKTAIRDNFEYAQNVQKDFKQVTDCTNEVKEFSEHIITGIERTSSELNGAAIGVGSIAELVASFGDKLNNLKLRMSKRSIIICDIINFLQQIENILADSFSRKNKNIN
;
A
#
# COMPACT_ATOMS: atom_id res chain seq x y z
N MET A 1 -21.26 -51.58 16.86
CA MET A 1 -22.65 -51.17 16.52
C MET A 1 -23.21 -51.69 15.19
N LYS A 2 -22.46 -52.34 14.28
CA LYS A 2 -23.04 -52.90 13.03
C LYS A 2 -23.96 -54.11 13.23
N TRP A 3 -23.98 -54.73 14.42
CA TRP A 3 -24.71 -55.97 14.68
C TRP A 3 -26.22 -55.76 14.94
N PHE A 4 -26.62 -54.58 15.42
CA PHE A 4 -28.02 -54.32 15.81
C PHE A 4 -28.99 -54.09 14.64
N LYS A 5 -28.49 -53.75 13.44
CA LYS A 5 -29.37 -53.55 12.26
C LYS A 5 -29.89 -54.86 11.65
N SER A 6 -29.31 -56.02 12.00
CA SER A 6 -29.63 -57.29 11.32
C SER A 6 -30.79 -58.07 11.92
N ASN A 7 -31.27 -57.72 13.13
CA ASN A 7 -32.26 -58.54 13.85
C ASN A 7 -33.69 -57.97 13.85
N LYS A 8 -33.99 -57.02 12.96
CA LYS A 8 -35.26 -56.27 12.95
C LYS A 8 -36.44 -56.98 12.24
N ASN A 9 -36.28 -58.25 11.86
CA ASN A 9 -37.27 -59.03 11.09
C ASN A 9 -37.82 -60.26 11.84
N ILE A 10 -37.89 -60.20 13.17
CA ILE A 10 -38.73 -61.12 13.94
C ILE A 10 -40.15 -60.51 13.93
N ASP A 11 -41.14 -61.32 13.57
CA ASP A 11 -42.52 -60.96 13.22
C ASP A 11 -43.23 -60.07 14.29
N MET A 12 -42.97 -58.76 14.25
CA MET A 12 -43.48 -57.77 15.22
C MET A 12 -45.00 -57.57 15.12
N ASN A 13 -45.61 -57.83 13.95
CA ASN A 13 -47.03 -57.58 13.72
C ASN A 13 -47.95 -58.52 14.51
N SER A 14 -47.61 -59.80 14.67
CA SER A 14 -48.41 -60.73 15.48
C SER A 14 -48.30 -60.43 16.99
N ASN A 15 -47.16 -59.88 17.42
CA ASN A 15 -46.91 -59.53 18.81
C ASN A 15 -47.49 -58.15 19.18
N GLU A 16 -47.53 -57.18 18.27
CA GLU A 16 -48.26 -55.90 18.47
C GLU A 16 -49.76 -56.11 18.66
N GLU A 17 -50.36 -57.04 17.92
CA GLU A 17 -51.77 -57.40 18.09
C GLU A 17 -52.04 -58.01 19.48
N VAL A 18 -51.09 -58.75 20.03
CA VAL A 18 -51.16 -59.32 21.39
C VAL A 18 -50.97 -58.24 22.45
N VAL A 19 -50.04 -57.31 22.25
CA VAL A 19 -49.77 -56.15 23.12
C VAL A 19 -51.00 -55.23 23.21
N LEU A 20 -51.60 -54.87 22.07
CA LEU A 20 -52.81 -54.03 22.02
C LEU A 20 -54.03 -54.72 22.64
N LYS A 21 -54.21 -56.04 22.41
CA LYS A 21 -55.29 -56.82 23.03
C LYS A 21 -55.14 -56.95 24.55
N LEU A 22 -53.90 -56.97 25.07
CA LEU A 22 -53.65 -57.06 26.51
C LEU A 22 -53.83 -55.70 27.21
N GLU A 23 -53.38 -54.59 26.63
CA GLU A 23 -53.65 -53.23 27.15
C GLU A 23 -55.16 -52.87 27.14
N GLN A 24 -55.92 -53.37 26.16
CA GLN A 24 -57.38 -53.21 26.14
C GLN A 24 -58.10 -54.11 27.15
N ASN A 25 -57.62 -55.34 27.39
CA ASN A 25 -58.21 -56.24 28.37
C ASN A 25 -57.97 -55.78 29.82
N ASP A 26 -56.83 -55.15 30.11
CA ASP A 26 -56.52 -54.61 31.45
C ASP A 26 -57.45 -53.44 31.81
N LYS A 27 -57.97 -52.71 30.82
CA LYS A 27 -59.01 -51.67 31.00
C LYS A 27 -60.43 -52.22 31.18
N LEU A 28 -60.70 -53.48 30.84
CA LEU A 28 -62.06 -54.04 30.78
C LEU A 28 -62.37 -55.16 31.80
N GLY A 29 -61.40 -55.59 32.61
CA GLY A 29 -61.67 -56.46 33.77
C GLY A 29 -62.43 -57.75 33.46
N LEU A 30 -62.16 -58.40 32.32
CA LEU A 30 -62.85 -59.62 31.89
C LEU A 30 -61.88 -60.76 31.57
N GLU A 31 -62.23 -61.93 32.13
CA GLU A 31 -61.73 -63.31 31.98
C GLU A 31 -60.48 -63.78 32.74
N LYS A 32 -60.73 -64.77 33.61
CA LYS A 32 -59.84 -65.30 34.65
C LYS A 32 -59.26 -66.69 34.30
N ASN A 33 -58.98 -66.94 33.01
CA ASN A 33 -58.33 -68.17 32.52
C ASN A 33 -57.35 -67.83 31.37
N MET A 34 -56.40 -66.94 31.64
CA MET A 34 -55.31 -66.60 30.71
C MET A 34 -54.00 -67.18 31.25
N ASN A 35 -53.31 -67.97 30.42
CA ASN A 35 -52.08 -68.71 30.75
C ASN A 35 -50.98 -67.73 31.23
N ASP A 36 -50.45 -67.93 32.45
CA ASP A 36 -49.44 -67.07 33.09
C ASP A 36 -48.24 -66.76 32.17
N ASP A 37 -47.88 -67.70 31.30
CA ASP A 37 -46.82 -67.56 30.29
C ASP A 37 -47.03 -66.34 29.36
N LYS A 38 -48.28 -65.95 29.05
CA LYS A 38 -48.59 -64.82 28.14
C LYS A 38 -48.34 -63.47 28.80
N TYR A 39 -48.61 -63.35 30.09
CA TYR A 39 -48.30 -62.15 30.88
C TYR A 39 -46.79 -62.01 31.09
N ILE A 40 -46.09 -63.12 31.32
CA ILE A 40 -44.63 -63.12 31.41
C ILE A 40 -44.00 -62.68 30.07
N ASN A 41 -44.47 -63.22 28.94
CA ASN A 41 -43.98 -62.84 27.63
C ASN A 41 -44.21 -61.35 27.31
N TYR A 42 -45.39 -60.82 27.66
CA TYR A 42 -45.67 -59.39 27.56
C TYR A 42 -44.71 -58.54 28.40
N GLY A 43 -44.46 -58.95 29.65
CA GLY A 43 -43.51 -58.27 30.54
C GLY A 43 -42.08 -58.27 29.99
N VAL A 44 -41.62 -59.39 29.44
CA VAL A 44 -40.30 -59.53 28.79
C VAL A 44 -40.19 -58.55 27.62
N LEU A 45 -41.13 -58.57 26.68
CA LEU A 45 -41.15 -57.67 25.52
C LEU A 45 -41.23 -56.19 25.92
N HIS A 46 -41.99 -55.86 26.96
CA HIS A 46 -42.09 -54.49 27.46
C HIS A 46 -40.76 -54.00 28.05
N ILE A 47 -40.07 -54.84 28.84
CA ILE A 47 -38.76 -54.51 29.41
C ILE A 47 -37.72 -54.37 28.30
N GLU A 48 -37.70 -55.26 27.31
CA GLU A 48 -36.79 -55.15 26.17
C GLU A 48 -36.99 -53.86 25.40
N LYS A 49 -38.24 -53.48 25.10
CA LYS A 49 -38.56 -52.21 24.44
C LYS A 49 -38.05 -51.02 25.25
N LYS A 50 -38.27 -51.00 26.57
CA LYS A 50 -37.80 -49.92 27.45
C LYS A 50 -36.28 -49.85 27.55
N LEU A 51 -35.60 -50.99 27.58
CA LEU A 51 -34.14 -51.06 27.55
C LEU A 51 -33.57 -50.61 26.20
N GLY A 52 -34.26 -50.89 25.10
CA GLY A 52 -33.94 -50.35 23.77
C GLY A 52 -34.05 -48.82 23.72
N GLU A 53 -35.18 -48.26 24.19
CA GLU A 53 -35.36 -46.80 24.31
C GLU A 53 -34.26 -46.17 25.18
N TYR A 54 -33.89 -46.81 26.30
CA TYR A 54 -32.82 -46.32 27.17
C TYR A 54 -31.43 -46.39 26.52
N MET A 55 -31.16 -47.43 25.73
CA MET A 55 -29.92 -47.55 24.96
C MET A 55 -29.80 -46.44 23.91
N ASP A 56 -30.90 -46.13 23.21
CA ASP A 56 -30.93 -45.04 22.23
C ASP A 56 -30.63 -43.68 22.89
N GLU A 57 -31.15 -43.43 24.09
CA GLU A 57 -30.81 -42.24 24.88
C GLU A 57 -29.33 -42.22 25.31
N GLU A 58 -28.76 -43.36 25.73
CA GLU A 58 -27.33 -43.47 26.06
C GLU A 58 -26.44 -43.16 24.84
N VAL A 59 -26.84 -43.59 23.64
CA VAL A 59 -26.13 -43.25 22.40
C VAL A 59 -26.15 -41.75 22.12
N LYS A 60 -27.31 -41.09 22.29
CA LYS A 60 -27.42 -39.63 22.10
C LYS A 60 -26.52 -38.88 23.06
N VAL A 61 -26.48 -39.26 24.33
CA VAL A 61 -25.59 -38.61 25.31
C VAL A 61 -24.13 -38.83 24.95
N SER A 62 -23.74 -40.04 24.49
CA SER A 62 -22.37 -40.27 24.02
C SER A 62 -21.98 -39.40 22.83
N GLN A 63 -22.91 -39.12 21.92
CA GLN A 63 -22.66 -38.19 20.81
C GLN A 63 -22.44 -36.76 21.31
N SER A 64 -23.27 -36.28 22.25
CA SER A 64 -23.07 -34.96 22.87
C SER A 64 -21.74 -34.86 23.63
N LEU A 65 -21.22 -35.95 24.19
CA LEU A 65 -19.89 -35.95 24.81
C LEU A 65 -18.77 -35.74 23.78
N ASP A 66 -18.90 -36.33 22.60
CA ASP A 66 -17.92 -36.16 21.52
C ASP A 66 -17.98 -34.72 20.96
N GLU A 67 -19.16 -34.12 20.82
CA GLU A 67 -19.32 -32.70 20.42
C GLU A 67 -18.65 -31.72 21.41
N ILE A 68 -18.75 -32.00 22.72
CA ILE A 68 -18.04 -31.19 23.73
C ILE A 68 -16.52 -31.37 23.59
N ASN A 69 -16.05 -32.57 23.24
CA ASN A 69 -14.64 -32.83 23.03
C ASN A 69 -14.10 -32.08 21.80
N ASP A 70 -14.89 -31.96 20.73
CA ASP A 70 -14.53 -31.13 19.57
C ASP A 70 -14.45 -29.64 19.93
N THR A 71 -15.28 -29.19 20.86
CA THR A 71 -15.26 -27.81 21.39
C THR A 71 -13.91 -27.47 22.04
N TYR A 72 -13.22 -28.44 22.68
CA TYR A 72 -11.87 -28.23 23.21
C TYR A 72 -10.86 -27.85 22.13
N SER A 73 -10.84 -28.60 21.03
CA SER A 73 -9.91 -28.33 19.93
C SER A 73 -10.17 -26.95 19.31
N GLN A 74 -11.44 -26.54 19.23
CA GLN A 74 -11.80 -25.20 18.76
C GLN A 74 -11.27 -24.10 19.69
N ILE A 75 -11.37 -24.26 21.01
CA ILE A 75 -10.85 -23.29 21.99
C ILE A 75 -9.33 -23.13 21.86
N SER A 76 -8.61 -24.24 21.71
CA SER A 76 -7.15 -24.20 21.49
C SER A 76 -6.78 -23.41 20.24
N ASN A 77 -7.48 -23.67 19.13
CA ASN A 77 -7.26 -22.94 17.87
C ASN A 77 -7.54 -21.44 17.99
N ILE A 78 -8.56 -21.05 18.79
CA ILE A 78 -8.85 -19.64 19.06
C ILE A 78 -7.68 -19.01 19.82
N GLN A 79 -7.11 -19.71 20.79
CA GLN A 79 -5.99 -19.20 21.57
C GLN A 79 -4.74 -18.97 20.71
N ASP A 80 -4.42 -19.91 19.83
CA ASP A 80 -3.33 -19.77 18.85
C ASP A 80 -3.58 -18.59 17.89
N THR A 81 -4.83 -18.38 17.49
CA THR A 81 -5.25 -17.26 16.65
C THR A 81 -5.04 -15.93 17.37
N ILE A 82 -5.40 -15.83 18.66
CA ILE A 82 -5.19 -14.64 19.48
C ILE A 82 -3.69 -14.33 19.60
N SER A 83 -2.86 -15.32 19.90
CA SER A 83 -1.40 -15.12 19.96
C SER A 83 -0.80 -14.68 18.63
N SER A 84 -1.28 -15.24 17.52
CA SER A 84 -0.85 -14.83 16.18
C SER A 84 -1.26 -13.39 15.86
N LEU A 85 -2.49 -12.99 16.24
CA LEU A 85 -2.96 -11.62 16.08
C LEU A 85 -2.14 -10.64 16.91
N ASP A 86 -1.83 -10.96 18.17
CA ASP A 86 -0.99 -10.11 19.03
C ASP A 86 0.39 -9.84 18.40
N SER A 87 1.03 -10.89 17.86
CA SER A 87 2.29 -10.75 17.11
C SER A 87 2.13 -9.83 15.88
N ASN A 88 1.05 -9.98 15.12
CA ASN A 88 0.79 -9.14 13.95
C ASN A 88 0.60 -7.66 14.33
N PHE A 89 -0.09 -7.38 15.45
CA PHE A 89 -0.29 -6.01 15.93
C PHE A 89 1.02 -5.38 16.41
N ASN A 90 1.92 -6.17 17.02
CA ASN A 90 3.27 -5.71 17.33
C ASN A 90 4.06 -5.35 16.05
N ASP A 91 3.95 -6.14 14.99
CA ASP A 91 4.57 -5.82 13.70
C ASP A 91 3.97 -4.56 13.07
N PHE A 92 2.64 -4.40 13.10
CA PHE A 92 1.98 -3.18 12.65
C PHE A 92 2.46 -1.94 13.41
N SER A 93 2.70 -2.05 14.71
CA SER A 93 3.24 -0.94 15.52
C SER A 93 4.66 -0.57 15.07
N GLN A 94 5.50 -1.56 14.77
CA GLN A 94 6.84 -1.30 14.22
C GLN A 94 6.77 -0.64 12.83
N TYR A 95 5.85 -1.06 11.97
CA TYR A 95 5.66 -0.44 10.66
C TYR A 95 5.19 1.01 10.76
N ALA A 96 4.24 1.32 11.64
CA ALA A 96 3.77 2.70 11.87
C ALA A 96 4.92 3.60 12.38
N ASN A 97 5.73 3.10 13.32
CA ASN A 97 6.93 3.81 13.78
C ASN A 97 7.95 4.03 12.65
N LYS A 98 8.13 3.05 11.77
CA LYS A 98 9.01 3.19 10.61
C LYS A 98 8.48 4.22 9.60
N ILE A 99 7.16 4.29 9.39
CA ILE A 99 6.52 5.32 8.57
C ILE A 99 6.82 6.71 9.14
N ASN A 100 6.63 6.92 10.45
CA ASN A 100 6.97 8.18 11.11
C ASN A 100 8.44 8.56 10.91
N GLY A 101 9.36 7.59 11.03
CA GLY A 101 10.78 7.81 10.76
C GLY A 101 11.10 8.18 9.31
N VAL A 102 10.39 7.59 8.34
CA VAL A 102 10.51 7.96 6.91
C VAL A 102 9.96 9.36 6.66
N MET A 103 8.79 9.69 7.21
CA MET A 103 8.16 11.00 7.07
C MET A 103 9.03 12.12 7.65
N ASN A 104 9.67 11.90 8.80
CA ASN A 104 10.60 12.88 9.37
C ASN A 104 11.82 13.12 8.48
N ARG A 105 12.37 12.07 7.84
CA ARG A 105 13.45 12.23 6.86
C ARG A 105 12.98 12.95 5.60
N SER A 106 11.76 12.67 5.15
CA SER A 106 11.13 13.35 4.01
C SER A 106 11.02 14.86 4.27
N GLU A 107 10.52 15.25 5.45
CA GLU A 107 10.41 16.66 5.84
C GLU A 107 11.77 17.38 5.87
N VAL A 108 12.80 16.74 6.44
CA VAL A 108 14.16 17.31 6.43
C VAL A 108 14.69 17.46 5.00
N ALA A 109 14.48 16.46 4.14
CA ALA A 109 14.94 16.50 2.75
C ALA A 109 14.21 17.60 1.94
N VAL A 110 12.90 17.75 2.12
CA VAL A 110 12.10 18.79 1.48
C VAL A 110 12.54 20.17 1.93
N LYS A 111 12.78 20.37 3.24
CA LYS A 111 13.29 21.64 3.77
C LYS A 111 14.66 21.99 3.18
N GLN A 112 15.59 21.03 3.13
CA GLN A 112 16.89 21.24 2.49
C GLN A 112 16.77 21.56 1.00
N ALA A 113 15.79 20.99 0.31
CA ALA A 113 15.55 21.28 -1.09
C ALA A 113 14.96 22.69 -1.29
N ASP A 114 14.07 23.13 -0.40
CA ASP A 114 13.53 24.50 -0.38
C ASP A 114 14.63 25.54 -0.09
N ASP A 115 15.49 25.30 0.90
CA ASP A 115 16.65 26.15 1.21
C ASP A 115 17.55 26.31 -0.03
N LYS A 116 17.87 25.20 -0.71
CA LYS A 116 18.66 25.22 -1.97
C LYS A 116 17.95 25.96 -3.10
N MET A 117 16.62 25.93 -3.15
CA MET A 117 15.86 26.66 -4.14
C MET A 117 15.87 28.17 -3.85
N GLY A 118 15.87 28.56 -2.57
CA GLY A 118 16.14 29.93 -2.15
C GLY A 118 17.52 30.43 -2.59
N GLU A 119 18.57 29.62 -2.39
CA GLU A 119 19.92 29.94 -2.89
C GLU A 119 19.97 30.06 -4.42
N LEU A 120 19.22 29.21 -5.14
CA LEU A 120 19.14 29.28 -6.60
C LEU A 120 18.48 30.59 -7.05
N ALA A 121 17.41 31.01 -6.39
CA ALA A 121 16.74 32.29 -6.69
C ALA A 121 17.68 33.49 -6.48
N GLU A 122 18.50 33.46 -5.43
CA GLU A 122 19.51 34.51 -5.19
C GLU A 122 20.57 34.53 -6.29
N LYS A 123 21.09 33.35 -6.70
CA LYS A 123 22.05 33.23 -7.80
C LYS A 123 21.48 33.70 -9.14
N ILE A 124 20.20 33.41 -9.41
CA ILE A 124 19.48 33.91 -10.58
C ILE A 124 19.45 35.44 -10.57
N ASN A 125 19.09 36.05 -9.43
CA ASN A 125 19.05 37.50 -9.31
C ASN A 125 20.44 38.15 -9.48
N GLY A 126 21.48 37.52 -8.94
CA GLY A 126 22.87 37.93 -9.17
C GLY A 126 23.27 37.87 -10.64
N THR A 127 22.84 36.83 -11.36
CA THR A 127 23.09 36.68 -12.80
C THR A 127 22.36 37.76 -13.61
N CYS A 128 21.11 38.10 -13.27
CA CYS A 128 20.40 39.24 -13.88
C CYS A 128 21.18 40.54 -13.71
N THR A 129 21.64 40.83 -12.50
CA THR A 129 22.46 42.02 -12.20
C THR A 129 23.74 42.05 -13.05
N GLN A 130 24.41 40.89 -13.20
CA GLN A 130 25.60 40.77 -14.04
C GLN A 130 25.30 41.09 -15.50
N LEU A 131 24.17 40.61 -16.05
CA LEU A 131 23.76 40.89 -17.43
C LEU A 131 23.41 42.37 -17.64
N ASP A 132 22.82 43.02 -16.64
CA ASP A 132 22.56 44.47 -16.71
C ASP A 132 23.86 45.28 -16.73
N LEU A 133 24.87 44.89 -15.94
CA LEU A 133 26.20 45.50 -16.01
C LEU A 133 26.88 45.30 -17.37
N ILE A 134 26.74 44.11 -17.97
CA ILE A 134 27.27 43.86 -19.31
C ILE A 134 26.56 44.72 -20.36
N THR A 135 25.24 44.89 -20.23
CA THR A 135 24.45 45.77 -21.11
C THR A 135 24.95 47.21 -21.06
N GLU A 136 25.24 47.73 -19.85
CA GLU A 136 25.78 49.08 -19.65
C GLU A 136 27.20 49.22 -20.25
N ALA A 137 28.03 48.19 -20.10
CA ALA A 137 29.37 48.16 -20.71
C ALA A 137 29.29 48.22 -22.24
N PHE A 138 28.30 47.55 -22.85
CA PHE A 138 28.08 47.63 -24.30
C PHE A 138 27.59 48.99 -24.75
N HIS A 139 26.71 49.66 -23.99
CA HIS A 139 26.33 51.05 -24.28
C HIS A 139 27.53 52.01 -24.25
N THR A 140 28.43 51.82 -23.28
CA THR A 140 29.68 52.59 -23.22
C THR A 140 30.58 52.31 -24.43
N LEU A 141 30.71 51.04 -24.83
CA LEU A 141 31.50 50.66 -26.01
C LEU A 141 30.91 51.22 -27.32
N GLU A 142 29.59 51.23 -27.45
CA GLU A 142 28.87 51.80 -28.59
C GLU A 142 29.14 53.31 -28.72
N ASN A 143 29.07 54.05 -27.60
CA ASN A 143 29.39 55.48 -27.56
C ASN A 143 30.86 55.76 -27.91
N ASN A 144 31.79 54.97 -27.38
CA ASN A 144 33.22 55.10 -27.70
C ASN A 144 33.48 54.81 -29.19
N SER A 145 32.83 53.81 -29.76
CA SER A 145 32.95 53.47 -31.18
C SER A 145 32.40 54.59 -32.07
N LYS A 146 31.32 55.25 -31.65
CA LYS A 146 30.78 56.43 -32.32
C LYS A 146 31.77 57.60 -32.32
N ASN A 147 32.41 57.87 -31.19
CA ASN A 147 33.44 58.91 -31.11
C ASN A 147 34.63 58.62 -32.04
N ILE A 148 35.03 57.35 -32.17
CA ILE A 148 36.08 56.94 -33.13
C ILE A 148 35.62 57.19 -34.56
N GLN A 149 34.37 56.87 -34.90
CA GLN A 149 33.77 57.14 -36.21
C GLN A 149 33.80 58.65 -36.54
N ASP A 150 33.45 59.51 -35.59
CA ASP A 150 33.44 60.97 -35.78
C ASP A 150 34.86 61.54 -35.98
N LEU A 151 35.85 61.00 -35.26
CA LEU A 151 37.26 61.34 -35.46
C LEU A 151 37.78 60.84 -36.82
N SER A 152 37.41 59.62 -37.21
CA SER A 152 37.73 59.01 -38.52
C SER A 152 37.24 59.90 -39.67
N ASN A 153 35.99 60.36 -39.59
CA ASN A 153 35.40 61.30 -40.54
C ASN A 153 36.19 62.62 -40.60
N SER A 154 36.54 63.19 -39.44
CA SER A 154 37.31 64.43 -39.37
C SER A 154 38.71 64.30 -40.01
N ILE A 155 39.38 63.16 -39.82
CA ILE A 155 40.69 62.89 -40.46
C ILE A 155 40.52 62.75 -41.98
N THR A 156 39.45 62.11 -42.45
CA THR A 156 39.14 62.02 -43.88
C THR A 156 38.94 63.39 -44.51
N ASP A 157 38.26 64.31 -43.83
CA ASP A 157 38.05 65.68 -44.28
C ASP A 157 39.37 66.46 -44.35
N ILE A 158 40.24 66.29 -43.35
CA ILE A 158 41.59 66.89 -43.32
C ILE A 158 42.45 66.33 -44.47
N ALA A 159 42.45 65.01 -44.67
CA ALA A 159 43.19 64.36 -45.75
C ALA A 159 42.71 64.82 -47.13
N SER A 160 41.39 64.94 -47.33
CA SER A 160 40.81 65.46 -48.57
C SER A 160 41.21 66.92 -48.81
N SER A 161 41.16 67.77 -47.78
CA SER A 161 41.58 69.17 -47.86
C SER A 161 43.08 69.30 -48.15
N THR A 162 43.91 68.46 -47.54
CA THR A 162 45.36 68.41 -47.76
C THR A 162 45.68 67.93 -49.17
N ASN A 163 44.96 66.95 -49.69
CA ASN A 163 45.07 66.48 -51.07
C ASN A 163 44.72 67.60 -52.07
N LEU A 164 43.67 68.39 -51.80
CA LEU A 164 43.29 69.55 -52.59
C LEU A 164 44.35 70.67 -52.55
N LEU A 165 44.91 70.96 -51.38
CA LEU A 165 46.01 71.92 -51.21
C LEU A 165 47.26 71.47 -51.97
N ALA A 166 47.62 70.20 -51.86
CA ALA A 166 48.74 69.60 -52.58
C ALA A 166 48.55 69.66 -54.10
N LEU A 167 47.33 69.40 -54.58
CA LEU A 167 47.00 69.54 -56.00
C LEU A 167 47.19 70.98 -56.49
N ASN A 168 46.67 71.96 -55.75
CA ASN A 168 46.85 73.38 -56.07
C ASN A 168 48.33 73.79 -56.07
N ALA A 169 49.11 73.32 -55.10
CA ALA A 169 50.55 73.56 -55.04
C ALA A 169 51.31 72.93 -56.22
N SER A 170 50.91 71.72 -56.64
CA SER A 170 51.49 71.02 -57.78
C SER A 170 51.21 71.75 -59.10
N ILE A 171 49.98 72.29 -59.26
CA ILE A 171 49.60 73.13 -60.40
C ILE A 171 50.45 74.41 -60.44
N GLU A 172 50.60 75.11 -59.31
CA GLU A 172 51.36 76.37 -59.27
C GLU A 172 52.86 76.13 -59.43
N ALA A 173 53.39 75.02 -58.92
CA ALA A 173 54.76 74.59 -59.16
C ALA A 173 55.02 74.30 -60.65
N ALA A 174 54.08 73.66 -61.35
CA ALA A 174 54.16 73.46 -62.80
C ALA A 174 54.13 74.82 -63.55
N ARG A 175 53.34 75.77 -63.06
CA ARG A 175 53.20 77.12 -63.63
C ARG A 175 54.48 77.95 -63.51
N ALA A 176 55.26 77.76 -62.45
CA ALA A 176 56.56 78.39 -62.23
C ALA A 176 57.71 77.80 -63.08
N GLY A 177 57.46 76.72 -63.84
CA GLY A 177 58.43 76.11 -64.75
C GLY A 177 59.66 75.52 -64.04
N GLU A 178 60.87 75.85 -64.52
CA GLU A 178 62.14 75.36 -63.96
C GLU A 178 62.31 75.70 -62.47
N ALA A 179 61.87 76.89 -62.04
CA ALA A 179 61.98 77.34 -60.64
C ALA A 179 61.07 76.56 -59.68
N GLY A 180 60.02 75.91 -60.19
CA GLY A 180 59.02 75.19 -59.40
C GLY A 180 59.31 73.68 -59.22
N LYS A 181 60.33 73.12 -59.87
CA LYS A 181 60.60 71.66 -59.86
C LYS A 181 60.70 71.06 -58.46
N GLY A 182 61.37 71.75 -57.53
CA GLY A 182 61.48 71.29 -56.14
C GLY A 182 60.14 71.29 -55.40
N PHE A 183 59.30 72.31 -55.63
CA PHE A 183 57.96 72.39 -55.05
C PHE A 183 57.01 71.34 -55.63
N ALA A 184 57.14 70.98 -56.91
CA ALA A 184 56.33 69.96 -57.54
C ALA A 184 56.56 68.57 -56.91
N VAL A 185 57.82 68.22 -56.58
CA VAL A 185 58.14 66.95 -55.90
C VAL A 185 57.52 66.90 -54.51
N VAL A 186 57.64 67.99 -53.73
CA VAL A 186 57.03 68.07 -52.40
C VAL A 186 55.51 67.97 -52.47
N ALA A 187 54.89 68.67 -53.43
CA ALA A 187 53.44 68.64 -53.63
C ALA A 187 52.93 67.22 -53.96
N GLU A 188 53.64 66.47 -54.81
CA GLU A 188 53.23 65.08 -55.12
C GLU A 188 53.39 64.14 -53.92
N GLU A 189 54.43 64.31 -53.10
CA GLU A 189 54.59 63.50 -51.88
C GLU A 189 53.51 63.82 -50.82
N ILE A 190 53.12 65.09 -50.67
CA ILE A 190 51.97 65.46 -49.81
C ILE A 190 50.67 64.83 -50.35
N ARG A 191 50.49 64.81 -51.67
CA ARG A 191 49.33 64.20 -52.31
C ARG A 191 49.24 62.70 -52.02
N LYS A 192 50.35 61.98 -52.19
CA LYS A 192 50.45 60.55 -51.82
C LYS A 192 50.18 60.30 -50.35
N LEU A 193 50.75 61.13 -49.46
CA LEU A 193 50.55 60.99 -48.02
C LEU A 193 49.07 61.20 -47.63
N SER A 194 48.41 62.16 -48.26
CA SER A 194 46.98 62.42 -48.05
C SER A 194 46.12 61.26 -48.52
N ALA A 195 46.39 60.71 -49.71
CA ALA A 195 45.68 59.53 -50.23
C ALA A 195 45.88 58.29 -49.34
N SER A 196 47.12 58.04 -48.91
CA SER A 196 47.42 56.93 -47.98
C SER A 196 46.73 57.11 -46.63
N THR A 197 46.60 58.36 -46.14
CA THR A 197 45.84 58.65 -44.92
C THR A 197 44.37 58.28 -45.09
N THR A 198 43.73 58.65 -46.21
CA THR A 198 42.33 58.27 -46.50
C THR A 198 42.14 56.75 -46.56
N GLU A 199 43.08 56.02 -47.15
CA GLU A 199 43.04 54.56 -47.22
C GLU A 199 43.13 53.90 -45.82
N LEU A 200 44.04 54.38 -44.97
CA LEU A 200 44.14 53.91 -43.58
C LEU A 200 42.86 54.16 -42.78
N VAL A 201 42.27 55.33 -42.96
CA VAL A 201 41.02 55.72 -42.28
C VAL A 201 39.84 54.86 -42.75
N SER A 202 39.78 54.50 -44.04
CA SER A 202 38.79 53.53 -44.54
C SER A 202 38.92 52.15 -43.87
N GLY A 203 40.14 51.73 -43.54
CA GLY A 203 40.37 50.52 -42.73
C GLY A 203 39.85 50.63 -41.30
N ILE A 204 39.92 51.82 -40.69
CA ILE A 204 39.32 52.11 -39.38
C ILE A 204 37.80 51.97 -39.46
N ASP A 205 37.16 52.57 -40.48
CA ASP A 205 35.70 52.49 -40.66
C ASP A 205 35.22 51.04 -40.82
N GLY A 206 35.94 50.22 -41.58
CA GLY A 206 35.64 48.78 -41.70
C GLY A 206 35.73 48.04 -40.36
N SER A 207 36.71 48.40 -39.52
CA SER A 207 36.89 47.82 -38.19
C SER A 207 35.77 48.26 -37.23
N VAL A 208 35.39 49.54 -37.26
CA VAL A 208 34.28 50.09 -36.46
C VAL A 208 32.95 49.44 -36.86
N LYS A 209 32.70 49.24 -38.15
CA LYS A 209 31.51 48.51 -38.62
C LYS A 209 31.44 47.08 -38.09
N THR A 210 32.58 46.36 -38.13
CA THR A 210 32.66 45.00 -37.58
C THR A 210 32.42 44.97 -36.06
N LEU A 211 32.86 46.01 -35.34
CA LEU A 211 32.55 46.17 -33.92
C LEU A 211 31.05 46.37 -33.68
N TYR A 212 30.36 47.18 -34.49
CA TYR A 212 28.90 47.35 -34.38
C TYR A 212 28.14 46.05 -34.61
N ASP A 213 28.50 45.28 -35.64
CA ASP A 213 27.86 43.98 -35.92
C ASP A 213 28.07 42.98 -34.76
N SER A 214 29.25 43.04 -34.12
CA SER A 214 29.57 42.22 -32.95
C SER A 214 28.76 42.63 -31.71
N ILE A 215 28.60 43.94 -31.48
CA ILE A 215 27.78 44.48 -30.37
C ILE A 215 26.30 44.09 -30.55
N ASP A 216 25.74 44.21 -31.76
CA ASP A 216 24.35 43.83 -32.04
C ASP A 216 24.12 42.32 -31.81
N SER A 217 25.08 41.49 -32.23
CA SER A 217 25.03 40.03 -32.00
C SER A 217 25.07 39.71 -30.50
N LEU A 218 25.98 40.33 -29.74
CA LEU A 218 26.08 40.15 -28.29
C LEU A 218 24.82 40.63 -27.54
N ARG A 219 24.19 41.72 -28.00
CA ARG A 219 22.93 42.21 -27.44
C ARG A 219 21.80 41.17 -27.59
N LYS A 220 21.69 40.52 -28.75
CA LYS A 220 20.71 39.45 -28.96
C LYS A 220 20.94 38.26 -28.04
N GLU A 221 22.19 37.85 -27.85
CA GLU A 221 22.56 36.77 -26.92
C GLU A 221 22.22 37.12 -25.46
N ILE A 222 22.42 38.37 -25.06
CA ILE A 222 22.02 38.85 -23.72
C ILE A 222 20.50 38.79 -23.54
N GLU A 223 19.71 39.26 -24.51
CA GLU A 223 18.25 39.22 -24.42
C GLU A 223 17.72 37.78 -24.37
N SER A 224 18.34 36.87 -25.14
CA SER A 224 18.04 35.44 -25.05
C SER A 224 18.39 34.88 -23.66
N SER A 225 19.55 35.26 -23.11
CA SER A 225 19.97 34.85 -21.77
C SER A 225 19.03 35.38 -20.68
N LYS A 226 18.58 36.63 -20.78
CA LYS A 226 17.59 37.23 -19.86
C LYS A 226 16.27 36.48 -19.90
N THR A 227 15.82 36.08 -21.08
CA THR A 227 14.60 35.26 -21.23
C THR A 227 14.78 33.90 -20.55
N ALA A 228 15.86 33.18 -20.84
CA ALA A 228 16.13 31.88 -20.22
C ALA A 228 16.23 31.95 -18.70
N ILE A 229 16.81 33.04 -18.15
CA ILE A 229 16.88 33.25 -16.70
C ILE A 229 15.49 33.49 -16.10
N ARG A 230 14.62 34.25 -16.77
CA ARG A 230 13.23 34.45 -16.33
C ARG A 230 12.48 33.12 -16.28
N ASP A 231 12.62 32.28 -17.29
CA ASP A 231 11.98 30.97 -17.33
C ASP A 231 12.50 30.07 -16.20
N ASN A 232 13.81 30.08 -15.94
CA ASN A 232 14.41 29.35 -14.82
C ASN A 232 13.89 29.84 -13.46
N PHE A 233 13.65 31.14 -13.31
CA PHE A 233 13.09 31.71 -12.09
C PHE A 233 11.64 31.23 -11.86
N GLU A 234 10.81 31.24 -12.90
CA GLU A 234 9.45 30.71 -12.81
C GLU A 234 9.44 29.21 -12.50
N TYR A 235 10.35 28.45 -13.12
CA TYR A 235 10.52 27.02 -12.84
C TYR A 235 10.92 26.79 -11.37
N ALA A 236 11.85 27.57 -10.84
CA ALA A 236 12.26 27.50 -9.44
C ALA A 236 11.07 27.75 -8.49
N GLN A 237 10.23 28.76 -8.76
CA GLN A 237 9.04 29.05 -7.96
C GLN A 237 8.02 27.91 -7.99
N ASN A 238 7.81 27.29 -9.15
CA ASN A 238 6.91 26.15 -9.27
C ASN A 238 7.40 24.96 -8.43
N VAL A 239 8.71 24.68 -8.43
CA VAL A 239 9.28 23.62 -7.59
C VAL A 239 9.14 23.93 -6.09
N GLN A 240 9.26 25.19 -5.66
CA GLN A 240 8.98 25.55 -4.26
C GLN A 240 7.52 25.27 -3.87
N LYS A 241 6.58 25.55 -4.78
CA LYS A 241 5.16 25.21 -4.58
C LYS A 241 4.95 23.70 -4.46
N ASP A 242 5.64 22.91 -5.28
CA ASP A 242 5.59 21.45 -5.21
C ASP A 242 6.15 20.93 -3.88
N PHE A 243 7.24 21.50 -3.38
CA PHE A 243 7.78 21.17 -2.05
C PHE A 243 6.80 21.45 -0.91
N LYS A 244 6.01 22.53 -1.02
CA LYS A 244 4.94 22.80 -0.06
C LYS A 244 3.87 21.70 -0.07
N GLN A 245 3.44 21.25 -1.26
CA GLN A 245 2.50 20.14 -1.38
C GLN A 245 3.05 18.83 -0.80
N VAL A 246 4.34 18.54 -1.01
CA VAL A 246 4.98 17.36 -0.43
C VAL A 246 5.02 17.45 1.11
N THR A 247 5.23 18.65 1.65
CA THR A 247 5.20 18.89 3.10
C THR A 247 3.80 18.63 3.66
N ASP A 248 2.76 19.14 3.00
CA ASP A 248 1.36 18.93 3.40
C ASP A 248 1.02 17.43 3.38
N CYS A 249 1.37 16.72 2.31
CA CYS A 249 1.18 15.27 2.20
C CYS A 249 1.97 14.49 3.28
N THR A 250 3.19 14.91 3.59
CA THR A 250 4.00 14.30 4.67
C THR A 250 3.31 14.46 6.03
N ASN A 251 2.66 15.60 6.28
CA ASN A 251 1.91 15.83 7.52
C ASN A 251 0.65 14.98 7.58
N GLU A 252 -0.11 14.87 6.50
CA GLU A 252 -1.28 13.98 6.41
C GLU A 252 -0.91 12.52 6.69
N VAL A 253 0.22 12.04 6.15
CA VAL A 253 0.69 10.66 6.41
C VAL A 253 1.11 10.47 7.88
N LYS A 254 1.69 11.48 8.54
CA LYS A 254 1.99 11.41 9.98
C LYS A 254 0.72 11.30 10.81
N GLU A 255 -0.29 12.14 10.54
CA GLU A 255 -1.59 12.09 11.22
C GLU A 255 -2.25 10.71 11.03
N PHE A 256 -2.23 10.19 9.80
CA PHE A 256 -2.72 8.85 9.53
C PHE A 256 -1.95 7.75 10.28
N SER A 257 -0.63 7.89 10.39
CA SER A 257 0.22 6.97 11.17
C SER A 257 -0.12 7.01 12.66
N GLU A 258 -0.38 8.20 13.23
CA GLU A 258 -0.85 8.34 14.61
C GLU A 258 -2.19 7.64 14.83
N HIS A 259 -3.14 7.79 13.91
CA HIS A 259 -4.41 7.06 13.96
C HIS A 259 -4.23 5.53 13.90
N ILE A 260 -3.29 5.03 13.08
CA ILE A 260 -2.94 3.61 13.05
C ILE A 260 -2.42 3.15 14.41
N ILE A 261 -1.50 3.91 15.04
CA ILE A 261 -0.94 3.56 16.36
C ILE A 261 -2.04 3.49 17.41
N THR A 262 -2.91 4.50 17.50
CA THR A 262 -4.05 4.47 18.43
C THR A 262 -5.00 3.30 18.14
N GLY A 263 -5.22 2.98 16.86
CA GLY A 263 -6.02 1.82 16.44
C GLY A 263 -5.40 0.50 16.91
N ILE A 264 -4.09 0.35 16.78
CA ILE A 264 -3.33 -0.81 17.25
C ILE A 264 -3.45 -0.95 18.76
N GLU A 265 -3.22 0.12 19.52
CA GLU A 265 -3.31 0.11 20.99
C GLU A 265 -4.70 -0.34 21.48
N ARG A 266 -5.76 0.18 20.83
CA ARG A 266 -7.15 -0.22 21.13
C ARG A 266 -7.36 -1.70 20.85
N THR A 267 -6.97 -2.19 19.68
CA THR A 267 -7.19 -3.59 19.32
C THR A 267 -6.33 -4.56 20.13
N SER A 268 -5.10 -4.19 20.50
CA SER A 268 -4.28 -4.97 21.46
C SER A 268 -4.97 -5.08 22.83
N SER A 269 -5.63 -4.02 23.30
CA SER A 269 -6.43 -4.07 24.53
C SER A 269 -7.61 -5.03 24.41
N GLU A 270 -8.34 -4.96 23.29
CA GLU A 270 -9.46 -5.87 22.97
C GLU A 270 -8.99 -7.34 22.88
N LEU A 271 -7.84 -7.59 22.25
CA LEU A 271 -7.22 -8.92 22.15
C LEU A 271 -6.83 -9.48 23.51
N ASN A 272 -6.25 -8.66 24.39
CA ASN A 272 -5.93 -9.09 25.76
C ASN A 272 -7.22 -9.46 26.52
N GLY A 273 -8.30 -8.70 26.35
CA GLY A 273 -9.61 -9.05 26.90
C GLY A 273 -10.15 -10.38 26.36
N ALA A 274 -10.04 -10.60 25.05
CA ALA A 274 -10.42 -11.86 24.42
C ALA A 274 -9.55 -13.04 24.91
N ALA A 275 -8.25 -12.83 25.09
CA ALA A 275 -7.32 -13.84 25.61
C ALA A 275 -7.73 -14.29 27.02
N ILE A 276 -8.06 -13.35 27.91
CA ILE A 276 -8.55 -13.65 29.26
C ILE A 276 -9.88 -14.42 29.22
N GLY A 277 -10.80 -14.00 28.34
CA GLY A 277 -12.10 -14.67 28.17
C GLY A 277 -11.95 -16.11 27.66
N VAL A 278 -11.13 -16.33 26.64
CA VAL A 278 -10.83 -17.66 26.10
C VAL A 278 -10.12 -18.53 27.12
N GLY A 279 -9.16 -17.97 27.88
CA GLY A 279 -8.50 -18.67 28.98
C GLY A 279 -9.50 -19.14 30.05
N SER A 280 -10.47 -18.29 30.41
CA SER A 280 -11.54 -18.66 31.37
C SER A 280 -12.45 -19.77 30.83
N ILE A 281 -12.76 -19.75 29.53
CA ILE A 281 -13.52 -20.82 28.88
C ILE A 281 -12.71 -22.12 28.84
N ALA A 282 -11.42 -22.04 28.51
CA ALA A 282 -10.52 -23.18 28.47
C ALA A 282 -10.43 -23.86 29.85
N GLU A 283 -10.32 -23.09 30.93
CA GLU A 283 -10.31 -23.60 32.31
C GLU A 283 -11.65 -24.26 32.70
N LEU A 284 -12.77 -23.61 32.38
CA LEU A 284 -14.10 -24.17 32.62
C LEU A 284 -14.28 -25.49 31.89
N VAL A 285 -13.92 -25.53 30.60
CA VAL A 285 -14.03 -26.70 29.75
C VAL A 285 -13.12 -27.80 30.28
N ALA A 286 -11.83 -27.52 30.58
CA ALA A 286 -10.91 -28.45 31.24
C ALA A 286 -11.50 -29.12 32.49
N SER A 287 -12.16 -28.34 33.36
CA SER A 287 -12.82 -28.87 34.57
C SER A 287 -13.99 -29.82 34.27
N PHE A 288 -14.62 -29.70 33.10
CA PHE A 288 -15.66 -30.62 32.63
C PHE A 288 -15.06 -31.91 32.03
N GLY A 289 -13.94 -31.86 31.32
CA GLY A 289 -13.34 -33.02 30.66
C GLY A 289 -13.14 -34.22 31.57
N ASP A 290 -12.61 -34.00 32.78
CA ASP A 290 -12.43 -35.07 33.77
C ASP A 290 -13.77 -35.70 34.18
N LYS A 291 -14.83 -34.89 34.28
CA LYS A 291 -16.18 -35.36 34.58
C LYS A 291 -16.79 -36.09 33.38
N LEU A 292 -16.56 -35.61 32.16
CA LEU A 292 -17.06 -36.21 30.91
C LEU A 292 -16.40 -37.56 30.64
N ASN A 293 -15.08 -37.70 30.84
CA ASN A 293 -14.38 -38.98 30.73
C ASN A 293 -14.92 -40.02 31.73
N ASN A 294 -15.14 -39.60 32.99
CA ASN A 294 -15.76 -40.45 33.99
C ASN A 294 -17.20 -40.85 33.61
N LEU A 295 -17.97 -39.94 33.03
CA LEU A 295 -19.31 -40.22 32.55
C LEU A 295 -19.28 -41.22 31.37
N LYS A 296 -18.43 -41.01 30.36
CA LYS A 296 -18.25 -41.90 29.20
C LYS A 296 -17.91 -43.33 29.62
N LEU A 297 -17.05 -43.49 30.63
CA LEU A 297 -16.72 -44.80 31.22
C LEU A 297 -17.92 -45.46 31.90
N ARG A 298 -18.71 -44.69 32.66
CA ARG A 298 -19.93 -45.21 33.31
C ARG A 298 -21.00 -45.61 32.30
N MET A 299 -21.20 -44.81 31.26
CA MET A 299 -22.13 -45.08 30.15
C MET A 299 -21.74 -46.33 29.39
N SER A 300 -20.46 -46.48 29.04
CA SER A 300 -19.94 -47.70 28.41
C SER A 300 -20.23 -48.95 29.26
N LYS A 301 -20.02 -48.87 30.58
CA LYS A 301 -20.35 -49.96 31.50
C LYS A 301 -21.85 -50.27 31.54
N ARG A 302 -22.71 -49.24 31.56
CA ARG A 302 -24.17 -49.41 31.52
C ARG A 302 -24.64 -50.04 30.22
N SER A 303 -24.13 -49.59 29.08
CA SER A 303 -24.46 -50.14 27.77
C SER A 303 -24.13 -51.64 27.69
N ILE A 304 -22.99 -52.07 28.24
CA ILE A 304 -22.64 -53.50 28.37
C ILE A 304 -23.70 -54.24 29.20
N ILE A 305 -24.03 -53.72 30.39
CA ILE A 305 -25.03 -54.35 31.27
C ILE A 305 -26.41 -54.45 30.60
N ILE A 306 -26.85 -53.40 29.90
CA ILE A 306 -28.14 -53.39 29.20
C ILE A 306 -28.13 -54.44 28.07
N CYS A 307 -27.04 -54.54 27.31
CA CYS A 307 -26.90 -55.58 26.29
C CYS A 307 -27.00 -56.98 26.90
N ASP A 308 -26.35 -57.21 28.04
CA ASP A 308 -26.42 -58.50 28.75
C ASP A 308 -27.85 -58.82 29.22
N ILE A 309 -28.58 -57.82 29.74
CA ILE A 309 -29.99 -57.98 30.16
C ILE A 309 -30.87 -58.27 28.96
N ILE A 310 -30.74 -57.54 27.85
CA ILE A 310 -31.51 -57.79 26.61
C ILE A 310 -31.23 -59.21 26.10
N ASN A 311 -29.96 -59.64 26.06
CA ASN A 311 -29.60 -61.00 25.66
C ASN A 311 -30.24 -62.07 26.57
N PHE A 312 -30.34 -61.80 27.87
CA PHE A 312 -30.98 -62.70 28.82
C PHE A 312 -32.51 -62.73 28.66
N LEU A 313 -33.15 -61.58 28.43
CA LEU A 313 -34.59 -61.49 28.16
C LEU A 313 -34.96 -62.22 26.87
N GLN A 314 -34.16 -62.12 25.82
CA GLN A 314 -34.35 -62.88 24.58
C GLN A 314 -34.23 -64.39 24.80
N GLN A 315 -33.35 -64.83 25.71
CA GLN A 315 -33.30 -66.26 26.08
C GLN A 315 -34.57 -66.70 26.79
N ILE A 316 -35.12 -65.87 27.68
CA ILE A 316 -36.40 -66.15 28.35
C ILE A 316 -37.54 -66.20 27.31
N GLU A 317 -37.60 -65.24 26.39
CA GLU A 317 -38.60 -65.22 25.30
C GLU A 317 -38.55 -66.53 24.49
N ASN A 318 -37.35 -66.97 24.08
CA ASN A 318 -37.17 -68.23 23.36
C ASN A 318 -37.61 -69.45 24.17
N ILE A 319 -37.33 -69.49 25.47
CA ILE A 319 -37.76 -70.58 26.37
C ILE A 319 -39.29 -70.59 26.52
N LEU A 320 -39.92 -69.42 26.62
CA LEU A 320 -41.38 -69.29 26.67
C LEU A 320 -42.01 -69.74 25.35
N ALA A 321 -41.47 -69.32 24.20
CA ALA A 321 -41.93 -69.78 22.89
C ALA A 321 -41.83 -71.31 22.73
N ASP A 322 -40.74 -71.91 23.22
CA ASP A 322 -40.56 -73.36 23.27
C ASP A 322 -41.54 -74.06 24.24
N SER A 323 -41.88 -73.45 25.38
CA SER A 323 -42.85 -74.00 26.32
C SER A 323 -44.28 -73.93 25.76
N PHE A 324 -44.63 -72.85 25.06
CA PHE A 324 -45.89 -72.70 24.32
C PHE A 324 -46.03 -73.77 23.22
N SER A 325 -44.98 -74.01 22.44
CA SER A 325 -44.99 -75.02 21.39
C SER A 325 -45.07 -76.47 21.92
N ARG A 326 -44.49 -76.74 23.12
CA ARG A 326 -44.63 -78.04 23.81
C ARG A 326 -46.01 -78.23 24.46
N LYS A 327 -46.60 -77.21 25.09
CA LYS A 327 -47.98 -77.26 25.63
C LYS A 327 -49.01 -77.51 24.53
N ASN A 328 -48.88 -76.86 23.37
CA ASN A 328 -49.77 -77.09 22.22
C ASN A 328 -49.58 -78.48 21.57
N LYS A 329 -48.42 -79.13 21.70
CA LYS A 329 -48.19 -80.51 21.23
C LYS A 329 -48.79 -81.58 22.15
N ASN A 330 -49.05 -81.29 23.42
CA ASN A 330 -49.66 -82.21 24.39
C ASN A 330 -51.21 -82.11 24.46
N ILE A 331 -51.83 -81.30 23.59
CA ILE A 331 -53.29 -81.07 23.54
C ILE A 331 -53.92 -81.70 22.27
N ASN A 332 -53.12 -82.34 21.40
CA ASN A 332 -53.59 -83.20 20.30
C ASN A 332 -53.39 -84.68 20.67
#